data_AF-A0A7C7GLV3-F1
#
_entry.id   AF-A0A7C7GLV3-F1
#
_cell.length_a   1.000
_cell.length_b   1.000
_cell.length_c   1.000
_cell.angle_alpha   90.00
_cell.angle_beta   90.00
_cell.angle_gamma   90.00
#
_symmetry.space_group_name_H-M   'P 1'
#
loop_
_entity.id
_entity.type
_entity.pdbx_description
1 polymer ?
#
loop_
_entity_poly.entity_id
_entity_poly.type
_entity_poly.pdbx_seq_one_letter_code
_entity_poly.pdbx_strand_id
1 'polypeptide(L)'
;MQVNEFFNTVGSNRNRQVVCADGFTMSVQAFDGGYCTPRINDADKYEEVEVGYPSEREELLMNWAEEPDKPTQTVYGYVPVQVVTNVLAKHGGIVDGEIPKGVAPIPANFMVDE
;
A
#
# COMPACT_ATOMS: atom_id res chain seq x y z
N MET A 1 11.75 38.15 -6.01
CA MET A 1 11.86 36.77 -6.52
C MET A 1 11.16 35.89 -5.50
N GLN A 2 9.84 35.70 -5.64
CA GLN A 2 9.06 34.83 -4.75
C GLN A 2 9.08 33.44 -5.39
N VAL A 3 9.88 32.55 -4.82
CA VAL A 3 9.86 31.14 -5.15
C VAL A 3 8.81 30.46 -4.28
N ASN A 4 7.65 30.21 -4.90
CA ASN A 4 6.76 29.07 -4.72
C ASN A 4 6.48 28.58 -3.28
N GLU A 5 5.53 29.24 -2.59
CA GLU A 5 4.76 28.59 -1.50
C GLU A 5 3.51 27.85 -2.01
N PHE A 6 3.34 27.69 -3.33
CA PHE A 6 2.16 27.02 -3.90
C PHE A 6 2.16 25.49 -3.76
N PHE A 7 3.30 24.86 -3.45
CA PHE A 7 3.42 23.42 -3.23
C PHE A 7 3.46 23.01 -1.75
N ASN A 8 3.34 23.94 -0.81
CA ASN A 8 3.27 23.66 0.64
C ASN A 8 1.84 23.39 1.14
N THR A 9 0.92 23.06 0.24
CA THR A 9 -0.46 22.69 0.61
C THR A 9 -0.46 21.27 1.17
N VAL A 10 -0.34 21.16 2.50
CA VAL A 10 -0.72 20.03 3.37
C VAL A 10 -0.36 18.65 2.80
N GLY A 11 0.79 18.09 3.19
CA GLY A 11 1.14 16.72 2.81
C GLY A 11 -0.03 15.78 3.06
N SER A 12 -0.46 15.03 2.05
CA SER A 12 -1.52 14.05 2.25
C SER A 12 -1.01 13.01 3.24
N ASN A 13 -1.79 12.68 4.28
CA ASN A 13 -1.56 11.49 5.13
C ASN A 13 -1.81 10.18 4.36
N ARG A 14 -1.62 10.19 3.04
CA ARG A 14 -1.93 9.12 2.11
C ARG A 14 -0.68 8.80 1.31
N ASN A 15 -0.34 7.52 1.30
CA ASN A 15 0.74 6.99 0.49
C ASN A 15 0.35 7.00 -0.98
N ARG A 16 1.32 7.26 -1.86
CA ARG A 16 1.18 7.00 -3.30
C ARG A 16 0.89 5.53 -3.58
N GLN A 17 0.13 5.26 -4.64
CA GLN A 17 -0.21 3.92 -5.08
C GLN A 17 1.05 3.10 -5.35
N VAL A 18 1.06 1.86 -4.87
CA VAL A 18 2.12 0.89 -5.11
C VAL A 18 1.99 0.34 -6.51
N VAL A 19 3.12 0.26 -7.22
CA VAL A 19 3.28 -0.44 -8.50
C VAL A 19 4.31 -1.54 -8.29
N CYS A 20 3.96 -2.78 -8.65
CA CYS A 20 4.84 -3.94 -8.57
C CYS A 20 5.48 -4.27 -9.92
N ALA A 21 6.51 -5.13 -9.92
CA ALA A 21 7.32 -5.44 -11.08
C ALA A 21 6.53 -6.08 -12.24
N ASP A 22 5.48 -6.84 -11.93
CA ASP A 22 4.59 -7.46 -12.94
C ASP A 22 3.44 -6.56 -13.40
N GLY A 23 3.38 -5.31 -12.93
CA GLY A 23 2.33 -4.35 -13.23
C GLY A 23 1.15 -4.37 -12.27
N PHE A 24 1.13 -5.24 -11.25
CA PHE A 24 0.11 -5.20 -10.20
C PHE A 24 0.17 -3.90 -9.42
N THR A 25 -1.00 -3.30 -9.15
CA THR A 25 -1.10 -2.07 -8.36
C THR A 25 -2.07 -2.22 -7.20
N MET A 26 -1.79 -1.55 -6.09
CA MET A 26 -2.72 -1.41 -4.96
C MET A 26 -2.38 -0.15 -4.16
N SER A 27 -3.35 0.38 -3.41
CA SER A 27 -3.08 1.41 -2.40
C SER A 27 -2.85 0.75 -1.04
N VAL A 28 -1.80 1.16 -0.31
CA VAL A 28 -1.53 0.68 1.06
C VAL A 28 -1.46 1.88 2.01
N GLN A 29 -2.41 1.99 2.93
CA GLN A 29 -2.67 3.18 3.72
C GLN A 29 -2.66 2.88 5.22
N ALA A 30 -2.14 3.82 6.02
CA ALA A 30 -2.25 3.79 7.48
C ALA A 30 -2.22 5.22 8.03
N PHE A 31 -3.30 5.61 8.71
CA PHE A 31 -3.54 6.95 9.24
C PHE A 31 -4.73 6.87 10.23
N ASP A 32 -5.01 7.94 10.98
CA ASP A 32 -6.03 7.94 12.05
C ASP A 32 -7.44 7.49 11.61
N GLY A 33 -7.85 7.84 10.39
CA GLY A 33 -9.14 7.46 9.82
C GLY A 33 -9.15 6.10 9.12
N GLY A 34 -7.99 5.49 8.85
CA GLY A 34 -7.88 4.25 8.09
C GLY A 34 -8.16 3.00 8.91
N TYR A 35 -8.49 1.89 8.24
CA TYR A 35 -8.60 0.57 8.87
C TYR A 35 -7.20 -0.04 9.11
N CYS A 36 -6.50 0.47 10.12
CA CYS A 36 -5.13 0.09 10.46
C CYS A 36 -4.93 -0.05 11.98
N THR A 37 -3.81 -0.65 12.40
CA THR A 37 -3.42 -0.77 13.80
C THR A 37 -1.97 -0.33 13.96
N PRO A 38 -1.65 0.70 14.77
CA PRO A 38 -2.57 1.60 15.47
C PRO A 38 -3.28 2.60 14.53
N ARG A 39 -4.49 3.07 14.89
CA ARG A 39 -5.22 4.13 14.16
C ARG A 39 -4.77 5.52 14.56
N ILE A 40 -3.53 5.85 14.21
CA ILE A 40 -2.93 7.18 14.42
C ILE A 40 -2.13 7.59 13.19
N ASN A 41 -1.86 8.88 13.05
CA ASN A 41 -0.91 9.37 12.05
C ASN A 41 0.52 9.13 12.53
N ASP A 42 1.44 8.87 11.59
CA ASP A 42 2.88 8.78 11.81
C ASP A 42 3.33 7.81 12.91
N ALA A 43 2.63 6.70 13.12
CA ALA A 43 3.06 5.68 14.06
C ALA A 43 4.50 5.21 13.73
N ASP A 44 5.31 4.90 14.74
CA ASP A 44 6.66 4.36 14.52
C ASP A 44 6.62 3.03 13.75
N LYS A 45 5.54 2.27 13.95
CA LYS A 45 5.25 1.02 13.25
C LYS A 45 3.75 0.73 13.25
N TYR A 46 3.24 0.23 12.12
CA TYR A 46 1.92 -0.38 12.01
C TYR A 46 2.02 -1.91 12.01
N GLU A 47 1.03 -2.56 12.62
CA GLU A 47 0.85 -4.02 12.65
C GLU A 47 -0.15 -4.48 11.57
N GLU A 48 -1.15 -3.65 11.31
CA GLU A 48 -2.19 -3.87 10.30
C GLU A 48 -2.44 -2.57 9.53
N VAL A 49 -2.78 -2.69 8.25
CA VAL A 49 -2.94 -1.57 7.32
C VAL A 49 -4.19 -1.74 6.46
N GLU A 50 -4.64 -0.65 5.86
CA GLU A 50 -5.72 -0.65 4.89
C GLU A 50 -5.14 -0.86 3.49
N VAL A 51 -5.64 -1.86 2.76
CA VAL A 51 -5.33 -2.04 1.33
C VAL A 51 -6.56 -1.66 0.51
N GLY A 52 -6.39 -0.98 -0.62
CA GLY A 52 -7.52 -0.53 -1.42
C GLY A 52 -7.28 -0.67 -2.91
N TYR A 53 -8.35 -0.99 -3.62
CA TYR A 53 -8.43 -0.95 -5.08
C TYR A 53 -7.26 -1.66 -5.79
N PRO A 54 -7.04 -2.96 -5.53
CA PRO A 54 -6.05 -3.71 -6.28
C PRO A 54 -6.45 -3.78 -7.77
N SER A 55 -5.47 -3.75 -8.68
CA SER A 55 -5.72 -3.79 -10.13
C SER A 55 -6.37 -5.08 -10.62
N GLU A 56 -6.16 -6.17 -9.89
CA GLU A 56 -6.77 -7.47 -10.12
C GLU A 56 -7.10 -8.15 -8.80
N ARG A 57 -7.84 -9.25 -8.85
CA ARG A 57 -8.18 -10.03 -7.65
C ARG A 57 -6.93 -10.67 -7.06
N GLU A 58 -6.60 -10.30 -5.84
CA GLU A 58 -5.50 -10.90 -5.08
C GLU A 58 -6.02 -11.85 -3.99
N GLU A 59 -5.81 -13.16 -4.16
CA GLU A 59 -6.28 -14.19 -3.22
C GLU A 59 -5.70 -14.04 -1.81
N LEU A 60 -4.47 -13.54 -1.69
CA LEU A 60 -3.86 -13.29 -0.37
C LEU A 60 -4.59 -12.21 0.42
N LEU A 61 -5.35 -11.33 -0.22
CA LEU A 61 -6.11 -10.26 0.43
C LEU A 61 -7.56 -10.63 0.72
N MET A 62 -8.13 -11.64 0.07
CA MET A 62 -9.59 -11.85 0.04
C MET A 62 -10.27 -12.01 1.39
N ASN A 63 -9.56 -12.49 2.42
CA ASN A 63 -10.13 -12.62 3.77
C ASN A 63 -10.47 -11.27 4.44
N TRP A 64 -9.93 -10.16 3.92
CA TRP A 64 -10.09 -8.82 4.49
C TRP A 64 -10.99 -7.91 3.66
N ALA A 65 -11.51 -8.38 2.52
CA ALA A 65 -12.35 -7.57 1.63
C ALA A 65 -13.64 -7.13 2.33
N GLU A 66 -13.94 -5.83 2.28
CA GLU A 66 -15.21 -5.28 2.77
C GLU A 66 -16.38 -5.69 1.83
N GLU A 67 -16.13 -5.71 0.52
CA GLU A 67 -17.05 -6.22 -0.51
C GLU A 67 -16.36 -7.35 -1.31
N PRO A 68 -16.40 -8.61 -0.84
CA PRO A 68 -15.71 -9.73 -1.49
C PRO A 68 -16.15 -10.04 -2.92
N ASP A 69 -17.34 -9.59 -3.32
CA ASP A 69 -17.88 -9.68 -4.68
C ASP A 69 -17.29 -8.62 -5.65
N LYS A 70 -16.62 -7.59 -5.12
CA LYS A 70 -15.98 -6.51 -5.87
C LYS A 70 -14.50 -6.34 -5.47
N PRO A 71 -13.66 -7.37 -5.64
CA PRO A 71 -12.31 -7.40 -5.08
C PRO A 71 -11.40 -6.26 -5.58
N THR A 72 -11.62 -5.72 -6.78
CA THR A 72 -10.82 -4.60 -7.31
C THR A 72 -11.40 -3.22 -7.00
N GLN A 73 -12.57 -3.17 -6.37
CA GLN A 73 -13.32 -1.93 -6.11
C GLN A 73 -13.75 -1.84 -4.65
N THR A 74 -12.97 -2.44 -3.75
CA THR A 74 -13.24 -2.46 -2.33
C THR A 74 -12.00 -2.13 -1.53
N VAL A 75 -12.22 -1.86 -0.26
CA VAL A 75 -11.19 -1.73 0.75
C VAL A 75 -11.03 -3.08 1.45
N TYR A 76 -9.80 -3.34 1.86
CA TYR A 76 -9.38 -4.47 2.65
C TYR A 76 -8.87 -3.92 3.98
N GLY A 77 -9.69 -4.02 5.02
CA GLY A 77 -9.41 -3.39 6.31
C GLY A 77 -8.57 -4.27 7.23
N TYR A 78 -7.68 -3.68 8.02
CA TYR A 78 -6.86 -4.36 9.03
C TYR A 78 -6.09 -5.56 8.46
N VAL A 79 -5.48 -5.39 7.29
CA VAL A 79 -4.63 -6.40 6.66
C VAL A 79 -3.30 -6.44 7.41
N PRO A 80 -2.85 -7.60 7.95
CA PRO A 80 -1.56 -7.70 8.61
C PRO A 80 -0.42 -7.31 7.67
N VAL A 81 0.57 -6.55 8.15
CA VAL A 81 1.70 -6.07 7.32
C VAL A 81 2.49 -7.19 6.65
N GLN A 82 2.51 -8.38 7.25
CA GLN A 82 3.14 -9.57 6.66
C GLN A 82 2.38 -10.06 5.41
N VAL A 83 1.05 -9.96 5.39
CA VAL A 83 0.24 -10.34 4.23
C VAL A 83 0.54 -9.39 3.07
N VAL A 84 0.60 -8.09 3.33
CA VAL A 84 0.99 -7.08 2.32
C VAL A 84 2.40 -7.36 1.80
N THR A 85 3.34 -7.69 2.68
CA THR A 85 4.71 -8.07 2.28
C THR A 85 4.72 -9.29 1.36
N ASN A 86 3.88 -10.29 1.64
CA ASN A 86 3.77 -11.48 0.80
C ASN A 86 3.16 -11.16 -0.58
N VAL A 87 2.19 -10.24 -0.65
CA VAL A 87 1.64 -9.73 -1.92
C VAL A 87 2.74 -9.05 -2.73
N LEU A 88 3.52 -8.14 -2.13
CA LEU A 88 4.64 -7.49 -2.81
C LEU A 88 5.65 -8.52 -3.34
N ALA A 89 6.01 -9.52 -2.54
CA ALA A 89 6.94 -10.57 -2.97
C ALA A 89 6.37 -11.42 -4.11
N LYS A 90 5.07 -11.76 -4.07
CA LYS A 90 4.37 -12.50 -5.13
C LYS A 90 4.43 -11.75 -6.47
N HIS A 91 4.30 -10.42 -6.44
CA HIS A 91 4.29 -9.54 -7.62
C HIS A 91 5.68 -9.01 -8.01
N GLY A 92 6.74 -9.67 -7.57
CA GLY A 92 8.12 -9.37 -7.97
C GLY A 92 8.71 -8.10 -7.32
N GLY A 93 8.06 -7.56 -6.30
CA GLY A 93 8.53 -6.40 -5.54
C GLY A 93 8.03 -5.05 -6.06
N ILE A 94 8.17 -4.01 -5.23
CA ILE A 94 7.78 -2.63 -5.52
C ILE A 94 8.77 -1.97 -6.49
N VAL A 95 8.25 -1.31 -7.52
CA VAL A 95 9.01 -0.46 -8.47
C VAL A 95 8.76 1.03 -8.24
N ASP A 96 7.55 1.41 -7.80
CA ASP A 96 7.20 2.77 -7.39
C ASP A 96 6.06 2.74 -6.36
N GLY A 97 5.84 3.84 -5.66
CA GLY A 97 4.80 4.04 -4.65
C GLY A 97 5.36 4.16 -3.24
N GLU A 98 4.45 4.16 -2.28
CA GLU A 98 4.76 4.32 -0.86
C GLU A 98 4.01 3.27 -0.04
N ILE A 99 4.62 2.84 1.07
CA ILE A 99 4.04 1.87 1.99
C ILE A 99 4.17 2.35 3.44
N PRO A 100 3.21 2.02 4.33
CA PRO A 100 3.31 2.38 5.74
C PRO A 100 4.51 1.72 6.43
N LYS A 101 5.04 2.39 7.46
CA LYS A 101 6.07 1.82 8.35
C LYS A 101 5.56 0.51 8.97
N GLY A 102 6.34 -0.55 8.85
CA GLY A 102 5.97 -1.89 9.34
C GLY A 102 5.73 -2.90 8.21
N VAL A 103 5.33 -2.44 7.02
CA VAL A 103 5.39 -3.26 5.80
C VAL A 103 6.85 -3.33 5.36
N ALA A 104 7.38 -4.54 5.12
CA ALA A 104 8.73 -4.68 4.62
C ALA A 104 8.75 -4.33 3.12
N PRO A 105 9.55 -3.33 2.68
CA PRO A 105 9.71 -3.07 1.27
C PRO A 105 10.45 -4.26 0.64
N ILE A 106 9.81 -4.93 -0.32
CA ILE A 106 10.47 -5.90 -1.19
C ILE A 106 10.80 -5.15 -2.48
N PRO A 107 11.99 -4.58 -2.66
CA PRO A 107 12.34 -3.90 -3.91
C PRO A 107 12.33 -4.88 -5.07
N ALA A 108 11.88 -4.44 -6.24
CA ALA A 108 11.99 -5.25 -7.43
C ALA A 108 13.46 -5.51 -7.77
N ASN A 109 13.85 -6.79 -7.85
CA ASN A 109 15.15 -7.17 -8.38
C ASN A 109 15.07 -7.04 -9.91
N PHE A 110 15.71 -6.02 -10.46
CA PHE A 110 16.05 -5.99 -11.88
C PHE A 110 17.08 -7.12 -12.12
N MET A 111 16.62 -8.32 -12.44
CA MET A 111 17.46 -9.25 -13.19
C MET A 111 17.56 -8.67 -14.59
N VAL A 112 18.73 -8.12 -14.90
CA VAL A 112 19.09 -7.78 -16.27
C VAL A 112 19.25 -9.12 -16.97
N ASP A 113 18.33 -9.46 -17.88
CA ASP A 113 18.52 -10.63 -18.74
C ASP A 113 19.87 -10.47 -19.47
N GLU A 114 20.79 -11.44 -19.31
CA GLU A 114 22.08 -11.51 -20.00
C GLU A 114 21.94 -11.83 -21.49
#